data_AF-A0A8B8L2Z1-F1
#
_entry.id   AF-A0A8B8L2Z1-F1
#
_cell.length_a   1.000
_cell.length_b   1.000
_cell.length_c   1.000
_cell.angle_alpha   90.00
_cell.angle_beta   90.00
_cell.angle_gamma   90.00
#
_symmetry.space_group_name_H-M   'P 1'
#
loop_
_entity.id
_entity.type
_entity.pdbx_description
1 polymer ?
#
loop_
_entity_poly.entity_id
_entity_poly.type
_entity_poly.pdbx_seq_one_letter_code
_entity_poly.pdbx_strand_id
1 'polypeptide(L)'
;MMVVNDGNCGVGFKGRGETWLRGFGSLIRRKRVDSVHVRRDAQLARKLSFVDLVGIGVGSTIGAGVYILIGTVAREQAGPALVISLLIAGIAAGLSAFCYAELACRCPSAGSAYHYTYICIGEGAAWLVGWSLILEYTIGASAVSRGITPNLALFFGGENNLPLILARHTLPDLGIVVDPCAAALILLVTLLLCLGIKESSTAQSIVTTVNVGVMLFIIFVGGYLGFKSGWVGYELPSGYFPYGVNGIFAGSAIVFFSYIGFDSVTSTAEEVKNPQRDLPIGISTALSICCMLYMLVAAVIVGLVPYYKLDPDTPISSAFSSYGMEWAVYIITTGAVTALFASLLGSVLPQPRVFMAMARDGLLPPFFSNIHKRTQIPLKSTIVTGVFAATLAFFLDVSQLAGMVSVGTLLAFTAVAVSVLIIRYVPPDEVPIPCSLLTSVDPLLRHSGGDIGEDRAISPVNPASYCENNHLHEALLGHPLIIKEVTKDEQNERDRRKLATRTIALLCMGILIVTSAASAEWCPRTLRFTLCGVGGILLICSVIVLACIKQDETRHSFGHSGDLLHGYEFRCGC
;
A
#
# COMPACT_ATOMS: atom_id res chain seq x y z
N MET A 1 7.78 -36.67 -20.66
CA MET A 1 7.50 -37.94 -21.38
C MET A 1 6.25 -38.53 -20.75
N MET A 2 5.26 -38.95 -21.57
CA MET A 2 3.83 -39.23 -21.27
C MET A 2 3.03 -37.96 -20.92
N VAL A 3 2.17 -37.34 -21.75
CA VAL A 3 1.17 -37.76 -22.74
C VAL A 3 0.08 -38.67 -22.17
N VAL A 4 -1.05 -38.04 -21.81
CA VAL A 4 -2.40 -38.60 -22.00
C VAL A 4 -3.20 -37.54 -22.74
N ASN A 5 -3.83 -37.99 -23.82
CA ASN A 5 -4.47 -37.25 -24.89
C ASN A 5 -5.91 -37.76 -24.96
N ASP A 6 -6.88 -36.86 -25.02
CA ASP A 6 -8.25 -37.03 -25.53
C ASP A 6 -8.78 -35.60 -25.73
N GLY A 7 -9.35 -35.16 -26.85
CA GLY A 7 -9.81 -35.81 -28.06
C GLY A 7 -10.74 -34.83 -28.79
N ASN A 8 -10.13 -33.99 -29.63
CA ASN A 8 -10.60 -33.38 -30.89
C ASN A 8 -12.07 -32.89 -31.05
N CYS A 9 -12.23 -31.61 -31.43
CA CYS A 9 -13.17 -31.20 -32.48
C CYS A 9 -12.82 -29.83 -33.10
N GLY A 10 -12.12 -29.86 -34.24
CA GLY A 10 -12.34 -28.99 -35.41
C GLY A 10 -12.05 -27.48 -35.30
N VAL A 11 -10.79 -27.07 -35.52
CA VAL A 11 -10.47 -25.66 -35.87
C VAL A 11 -10.31 -25.54 -37.37
N GLY A 12 -11.37 -25.08 -38.04
CA GLY A 12 -11.34 -24.61 -39.41
C GLY A 12 -10.69 -23.23 -39.49
N PHE A 13 -9.67 -23.11 -40.33
CA PHE A 13 -9.04 -21.86 -40.73
C PHE A 13 -10.07 -20.92 -41.38
N LYS A 14 -10.42 -19.81 -40.73
CA LYS A 14 -11.02 -18.63 -41.40
C LYS A 14 -10.87 -17.37 -40.53
N GLY A 15 -10.31 -16.31 -41.14
CA GLY A 15 -10.50 -14.93 -40.67
C GLY A 15 -9.38 -14.29 -39.84
N ARG A 16 -8.35 -13.77 -40.51
CA ARG A 16 -7.25 -12.95 -39.96
C ARG A 16 -7.71 -11.52 -39.59
N GLY A 17 -8.80 -11.39 -38.83
CA GLY A 17 -9.39 -10.11 -38.40
C GLY A 17 -9.78 -10.00 -36.93
N GLU A 18 -9.83 -11.12 -36.18
CA GLU A 18 -10.38 -11.15 -34.81
C GLU A 18 -9.32 -11.21 -33.69
N THR A 19 -8.03 -11.24 -34.01
CA THR A 19 -6.94 -11.33 -33.02
C THR A 19 -6.71 -10.04 -32.23
N TRP A 20 -7.09 -8.87 -32.76
CA TRP A 20 -6.88 -7.59 -32.07
C TRP A 20 -7.92 -7.35 -30.95
N LEU A 21 -9.18 -7.73 -31.17
CA LEU A 21 -10.26 -7.60 -30.17
C LEU A 21 -10.14 -8.62 -29.02
N ARG A 22 -9.58 -9.81 -29.27
CA ARG A 22 -9.27 -10.78 -28.21
C ARG A 22 -8.13 -10.32 -27.29
N GLY A 23 -7.17 -9.54 -27.80
CA GLY A 23 -6.10 -8.95 -27.01
C GLY A 23 -6.62 -7.96 -25.95
N PHE A 24 -7.61 -7.13 -26.31
CA PHE A 24 -8.25 -6.21 -25.36
C PHE A 24 -9.15 -6.93 -24.33
N GLY A 25 -9.78 -8.04 -24.71
CA GLY A 25 -10.54 -8.87 -23.77
C GLY A 25 -9.67 -9.48 -22.66
N SER A 26 -8.40 -9.78 -22.94
CA SER A 26 -7.43 -10.23 -21.94
C SER A 26 -7.14 -9.17 -20.88
N LEU A 27 -7.06 -7.89 -21.28
CA LEU A 27 -6.75 -6.78 -20.37
C LEU A 27 -7.86 -6.49 -19.34
N ILE A 28 -9.08 -6.99 -19.57
CA ILE A 28 -10.25 -6.79 -18.70
C ILE A 28 -10.49 -8.01 -17.79
N ARG A 29 -9.69 -9.08 -17.92
CA ARG A 29 -9.86 -10.29 -17.12
C ARG A 29 -9.68 -9.98 -15.63
N ARG A 30 -10.66 -10.36 -14.81
CA ARG A 30 -10.60 -10.28 -13.35
C ARG A 30 -10.25 -11.63 -12.75
N LYS A 31 -9.59 -11.64 -11.59
CA LYS A 31 -9.22 -12.87 -10.89
C LYS A 31 -10.38 -13.35 -10.03
N ARG A 32 -10.69 -14.63 -10.12
CA ARG A 32 -11.66 -15.29 -9.23
C ARG A 32 -11.17 -15.26 -7.79
N VAL A 33 -12.00 -14.75 -6.89
CA VAL A 33 -11.77 -14.72 -5.43
C VAL A 33 -11.56 -16.15 -4.89
N ASP A 34 -12.24 -17.15 -5.46
CA ASP A 34 -12.15 -18.56 -5.02
C ASP A 34 -10.90 -19.31 -5.48
N SER A 35 -10.10 -18.76 -6.40
CA SER A 35 -8.82 -19.38 -6.78
C SER A 35 -7.79 -19.43 -5.64
N VAL A 36 -8.04 -18.65 -4.58
CA VAL A 36 -7.25 -18.62 -3.33
C VAL A 36 -7.49 -19.87 -2.47
N HIS A 37 -8.67 -20.48 -2.54
CA HIS A 37 -8.99 -21.69 -1.75
C HIS A 37 -8.62 -23.00 -2.46
N VAL A 38 -8.43 -22.99 -3.79
CA VAL A 38 -8.29 -24.22 -4.60
C VAL A 38 -6.83 -24.59 -4.92
N ARG A 39 -5.85 -23.67 -4.88
CA ARG A 39 -4.42 -24.01 -5.07
C ARG A 39 -3.70 -24.29 -3.73
N ARG A 40 -3.82 -25.53 -3.25
CA ARG A 40 -3.22 -26.03 -1.98
C ARG A 40 -1.70 -26.25 -2.00
N ASP A 41 -1.00 -26.07 -3.12
CA ASP A 41 0.36 -26.62 -3.27
C ASP A 41 1.54 -25.73 -2.79
N ALA A 42 1.31 -24.52 -2.26
CA ALA A 42 2.39 -23.67 -1.73
C ALA A 42 1.91 -22.56 -0.77
N GLN A 43 1.30 -22.92 0.36
CA GLN A 43 0.95 -21.95 1.41
C GLN A 43 2.18 -21.58 2.27
N LEU A 44 2.40 -20.28 2.43
CA LEU A 44 3.38 -19.73 3.38
C LEU A 44 2.98 -20.08 4.83
N ALA A 45 3.95 -20.24 5.72
CA ALA A 45 3.67 -20.62 7.10
C ALA A 45 3.07 -19.45 7.90
N ARG A 46 1.86 -19.63 8.45
CA ARG A 46 1.19 -18.63 9.30
C ARG A 46 1.87 -18.52 10.68
N LYS A 47 2.81 -17.59 10.83
CA LYS A 47 3.62 -17.44 12.04
C LYS A 47 3.58 -16.04 12.65
N LEU A 48 3.20 -15.01 11.89
CA LEU A 48 3.25 -13.62 12.34
C LEU A 48 2.09 -13.31 13.30
N SER A 49 2.42 -12.63 14.39
CA SER A 49 1.51 -12.09 15.39
C SER A 49 1.29 -10.59 15.16
N PHE A 50 0.24 -10.02 15.75
CA PHE A 50 -0.05 -8.59 15.71
C PHE A 50 1.16 -7.69 16.05
N VAL A 51 1.97 -8.06 17.05
CA VAL A 51 3.17 -7.30 17.44
C VAL A 51 4.21 -7.27 16.32
N ASP A 52 4.36 -8.39 15.59
CA ASP A 52 5.27 -8.46 14.45
C ASP A 52 4.78 -7.57 13.32
N LEU A 53 3.46 -7.51 13.08
CA LEU A 53 2.86 -6.63 12.06
C LEU A 53 3.12 -5.15 12.37
N VAL A 54 2.92 -4.73 13.63
CA VAL A 54 3.22 -3.36 14.05
C VAL A 54 4.72 -3.09 13.92
N GLY A 55 5.58 -4.02 14.34
CA GLY A 55 7.03 -3.90 14.19
C GLY A 55 7.50 -3.79 12.74
N ILE A 56 6.87 -4.53 11.83
CA ILE A 56 7.14 -4.46 10.38
C ILE A 56 6.63 -3.14 9.81
N GLY A 57 5.41 -2.73 10.13
CA GLY A 57 4.82 -1.47 9.66
C GLY A 57 5.58 -0.25 10.14
N VAL A 58 5.86 -0.16 11.43
CA VAL A 58 6.66 0.94 12.01
C VAL A 58 8.10 0.90 11.50
N GLY A 59 8.72 -0.28 11.41
CA GLY A 59 10.10 -0.43 10.96
C GLY A 59 10.33 -0.14 9.48
N SER A 60 9.35 -0.45 8.63
CA SER A 60 9.39 -0.10 7.21
C SER A 60 9.17 1.39 6.97
N THR A 61 8.29 2.01 7.78
CA THR A 61 7.93 3.42 7.68
C THR A 61 9.03 4.33 8.24
N ILE A 62 9.57 4.01 9.43
CA ILE A 62 10.66 4.77 10.08
C ILE A 62 11.98 4.52 9.35
N GLY A 63 12.41 5.49 8.54
CA GLY A 63 13.65 5.42 7.78
C GLY A 63 14.16 6.78 7.30
N ALA A 64 14.55 6.86 6.02
CA ALA A 64 15.17 8.05 5.45
C ALA A 64 14.27 9.29 5.45
N GLY A 65 12.95 9.10 5.41
CA GLY A 65 12.00 10.20 5.44
C GLY A 65 12.15 11.10 6.68
N VAL A 66 12.20 10.51 7.88
CA VAL A 66 12.31 11.25 9.14
C VAL A 66 13.75 11.69 9.43
N TYR A 67 14.75 10.84 9.16
CA TYR A 67 16.13 11.15 9.52
C TYR A 67 16.83 12.13 8.57
N ILE A 68 16.42 12.17 7.30
CA ILE A 68 17.11 12.93 6.24
C ILE A 68 16.15 13.95 5.66
N LEU A 69 15.00 13.49 5.16
CA LEU A 69 14.11 14.33 4.36
C LEU A 69 13.54 15.52 5.14
N ILE A 70 13.34 15.37 6.46
CA ILE A 70 12.98 16.46 7.38
C ILE A 70 13.94 17.65 7.26
N GLY A 71 15.25 17.42 7.15
CA GLY A 71 16.26 18.47 7.06
C GLY A 71 16.17 19.24 5.75
N THR A 72 16.22 18.52 4.63
CA THR A 72 16.06 19.10 3.28
C THR A 72 14.74 19.85 3.13
N VAL A 73 13.60 19.28 3.55
CA VAL A 73 12.29 19.91 3.38
C VAL A 73 12.11 21.10 4.32
N ALA A 74 12.59 21.02 5.57
CA ALA A 74 12.61 22.17 6.47
C ALA A 74 13.41 23.33 5.85
N ARG A 75 14.61 23.04 5.35
CA ARG A 75 15.53 24.05 4.83
C ARG A 75 15.01 24.69 3.55
N GLU A 76 14.52 23.90 2.59
CA GLU A 76 14.30 24.36 1.22
C GLU A 76 12.84 24.67 0.87
N GLN A 77 11.86 24.16 1.63
CA GLN A 77 10.46 24.16 1.18
C GLN A 77 9.44 24.60 2.23
N ALA A 78 9.47 24.03 3.43
CA ALA A 78 8.41 24.26 4.43
C ALA A 78 8.83 25.21 5.55
N GLY A 79 10.11 25.26 5.91
CA GLY A 79 10.57 26.03 7.06
C GLY A 79 9.93 25.53 8.37
N PRO A 80 9.57 26.45 9.29
CA PRO A 80 8.84 26.14 10.52
C PRO A 80 7.51 25.41 10.33
N ALA A 81 6.87 25.60 9.16
CA ALA A 81 5.61 24.96 8.81
C ALA A 81 5.73 23.48 8.38
N LEU A 82 6.90 22.85 8.57
CA LEU A 82 7.11 21.43 8.29
C LEU A 82 6.11 20.53 9.02
N VAL A 83 5.76 20.85 10.27
CA VAL A 83 4.80 20.06 11.07
C VAL A 83 3.43 20.01 10.39
N ILE A 84 2.99 21.12 9.80
CA ILE A 84 1.73 21.17 9.02
C ILE A 84 1.85 20.34 7.75
N SER A 85 3.00 20.39 7.08
CA SER A 85 3.27 19.59 5.88
C SER A 85 3.19 18.09 6.18
N LEU A 86 3.79 17.66 7.29
CA LEU A 86 3.71 16.28 7.79
C LEU A 86 2.29 15.89 8.18
N LEU A 87 1.53 16.78 8.83
CA LEU A 87 0.12 16.52 9.18
C LEU A 87 -0.74 16.28 7.93
N ILE A 88 -0.58 17.10 6.89
CA ILE A 88 -1.31 16.94 5.61
C ILE A 88 -0.95 15.60 4.96
N ALA A 89 0.35 15.28 4.88
CA ALA A 89 0.82 14.01 4.34
C ALA A 89 0.31 12.81 5.15
N GLY A 90 0.32 12.92 6.49
CA GLY A 90 -0.17 11.89 7.40
C GLY A 90 -1.68 11.65 7.30
N ILE A 91 -2.48 12.69 7.08
CA ILE A 91 -3.92 12.54 6.82
C ILE A 91 -4.15 11.81 5.49
N ALA A 92 -3.42 12.18 4.42
CA ALA A 92 -3.53 11.51 3.13
C ALA A 92 -3.11 10.03 3.21
N ALA A 93 -2.03 9.73 3.92
CA ALA A 93 -1.60 8.36 4.21
C ALA A 93 -2.63 7.62 5.07
N GLY A 94 -3.24 8.28 6.06
CA GLY A 94 -4.28 7.72 6.93
C GLY A 94 -5.51 7.26 6.17
N LEU A 95 -6.03 8.12 5.28
CA LEU A 95 -7.14 7.78 4.41
C LEU A 95 -6.81 6.58 3.51
N SER A 96 -5.59 6.55 2.96
CA SER A 96 -5.11 5.42 2.15
C SER A 96 -5.02 4.14 2.98
N ALA A 97 -4.46 4.21 4.18
CA ALA A 97 -4.30 3.08 5.09
C ALA A 97 -5.64 2.47 5.49
N PHE A 98 -6.70 3.26 5.65
CA PHE A 98 -8.05 2.71 5.86
C PHE A 98 -8.56 1.93 4.65
N CYS A 99 -8.31 2.41 3.42
CA CYS A 99 -8.65 1.64 2.21
C CYS A 99 -7.87 0.32 2.13
N TYR A 100 -6.57 0.34 2.45
CA TYR A 100 -5.75 -0.86 2.52
C TYR A 100 -6.23 -1.84 3.59
N ALA A 101 -6.58 -1.34 4.77
CA ALA A 101 -7.10 -2.15 5.88
C ALA A 101 -8.39 -2.87 5.46
N GLU A 102 -9.34 -2.16 4.83
CA GLU A 102 -10.59 -2.75 4.36
C GLU A 102 -10.36 -3.87 3.34
N LEU A 103 -9.49 -3.66 2.35
CA LEU A 103 -9.19 -4.66 1.32
C LEU A 103 -8.38 -5.83 1.84
N ALA A 104 -7.43 -5.57 2.74
CA ALA A 104 -6.62 -6.61 3.38
C ALA A 104 -7.48 -7.57 4.21
N CYS A 105 -8.54 -7.08 4.87
CA CYS A 105 -9.50 -7.92 5.58
C CYS A 105 -10.36 -8.77 4.64
N ARG A 106 -10.80 -8.18 3.51
CA ARG A 106 -11.69 -8.85 2.54
C ARG A 106 -10.96 -9.89 1.72
N CYS A 107 -9.73 -9.61 1.29
CA CYS A 107 -8.95 -10.43 0.37
C CYS A 107 -7.51 -10.58 0.89
N PRO A 108 -7.27 -11.37 1.96
CA PRO A 108 -5.94 -11.53 2.53
C PRO A 108 -5.03 -12.30 1.56
N SER A 109 -4.22 -11.57 0.80
CA SER A 109 -3.23 -12.12 -0.13
C SER A 109 -1.93 -11.32 -0.09
N ALA A 110 -0.81 -11.99 -0.35
CA ALA A 110 0.53 -11.42 -0.36
C ALA A 110 0.78 -10.43 -1.51
N GLY A 111 -0.13 -10.31 -2.49
CA GLY A 111 0.01 -9.43 -3.66
C GLY A 111 -0.36 -7.95 -3.43
N SER A 112 -0.79 -7.56 -2.22
CA SER A 112 -1.13 -6.17 -1.84
C SER A 112 -1.95 -5.43 -2.93
N ALA A 113 -1.60 -4.19 -3.27
CA ALA A 113 -2.34 -3.34 -4.21
C ALA A 113 -2.50 -3.93 -5.61
N TYR A 114 -1.51 -4.70 -6.09
CA TYR A 114 -1.61 -5.44 -7.35
C TYR A 114 -2.80 -6.39 -7.33
N HIS A 115 -2.93 -7.19 -6.27
CA HIS A 115 -3.99 -8.18 -6.15
C HIS A 115 -5.37 -7.53 -6.03
N TYR A 116 -5.48 -6.47 -5.22
CA TYR A 116 -6.73 -5.72 -5.07
C TYR A 116 -7.20 -5.13 -6.41
N THR A 117 -6.26 -4.53 -7.16
CA THR A 117 -6.53 -3.97 -8.48
C THR A 117 -6.94 -5.05 -9.49
N TYR A 118 -6.34 -6.23 -9.43
CA TYR A 118 -6.65 -7.35 -10.32
C TYR A 118 -8.08 -7.87 -10.09
N ILE A 119 -8.52 -7.96 -8.84
CA ILE A 119 -9.89 -8.40 -8.52
C ILE A 119 -10.92 -7.34 -8.94
N CYS A 120 -10.65 -6.05 -8.70
CA CYS A 120 -11.63 -4.98 -8.89
C CYS A 120 -11.66 -4.41 -10.31
N ILE A 121 -10.50 -4.06 -10.86
CA ILE A 121 -10.38 -3.31 -12.10
C ILE A 121 -10.16 -4.27 -13.27
N GLY A 122 -9.17 -5.15 -13.16
CA GLY A 122 -8.81 -6.15 -14.17
C GLY A 122 -7.31 -6.23 -14.43
N GLU A 123 -6.93 -7.17 -15.30
CA GLU A 123 -5.54 -7.57 -15.59
C GLU A 123 -4.64 -6.41 -16.05
N GLY A 124 -5.10 -5.55 -16.96
CA GLY A 124 -4.27 -4.46 -17.51
C GLY A 124 -3.89 -3.39 -16.48
N ALA A 125 -4.88 -2.96 -15.69
CA ALA A 125 -4.63 -2.02 -14.58
C ALA A 125 -3.79 -2.66 -13.48
N ALA A 126 -4.02 -3.94 -13.19
CA ALA A 126 -3.21 -4.68 -12.24
C ALA A 126 -1.76 -4.80 -12.71
N TRP A 127 -1.50 -5.10 -13.98
CA TRP A 127 -0.15 -5.15 -14.53
C TRP A 127 0.60 -3.83 -14.36
N LEU A 128 -0.07 -2.70 -14.64
CA LEU A 128 0.50 -1.36 -14.44
C LEU A 128 0.81 -1.08 -12.97
N VAL A 129 -0.14 -1.36 -12.06
CA VAL A 129 0.05 -1.19 -10.61
C VAL A 129 1.14 -2.13 -10.08
N GLY A 130 1.22 -3.35 -10.59
CA GLY A 130 2.26 -4.32 -10.24
C GLY A 130 3.66 -3.84 -10.60
N TRP A 131 3.87 -3.31 -11.81
CA TRP A 131 5.14 -2.70 -12.19
C TRP A 131 5.44 -1.43 -11.39
N SER A 132 4.42 -0.62 -11.11
CA SER A 132 4.55 0.55 -10.23
C SER A 132 5.07 0.15 -8.85
N LEU A 133 4.49 -0.86 -8.21
CA LEU A 133 4.94 -1.39 -6.91
C LEU A 133 6.37 -1.95 -6.98
N ILE A 134 6.71 -2.69 -8.04
CA ILE A 134 8.07 -3.21 -8.20
C ILE A 134 9.09 -2.08 -8.26
N LEU A 135 8.81 -1.05 -9.06
CA LEU A 135 9.68 0.12 -9.19
C LEU A 135 9.74 0.91 -7.90
N GLU A 136 8.60 1.13 -7.25
CA GLU A 136 8.48 1.80 -5.96
C GLU A 136 9.37 1.15 -4.90
N TYR A 137 9.28 -0.17 -4.69
CA TYR A 137 10.12 -0.87 -3.71
C TYR A 137 11.60 -0.83 -4.08
N THR A 138 11.94 -0.91 -5.38
CA THR A 138 13.34 -0.83 -5.84
C THR A 138 13.94 0.55 -5.60
N ILE A 139 13.22 1.60 -6.03
CA ILE A 139 13.66 2.98 -5.93
C ILE A 139 13.65 3.42 -4.46
N GLY A 140 12.68 2.96 -3.66
CA GLY A 140 12.60 3.17 -2.23
C GLY A 140 13.78 2.56 -1.48
N ALA A 141 14.10 1.28 -1.74
CA ALA A 141 15.29 0.63 -1.19
C ALA A 141 16.58 1.38 -1.57
N SER A 142 16.67 1.87 -2.81
CA SER A 142 17.81 2.66 -3.28
C SER A 142 17.93 3.99 -2.55
N ALA A 143 16.81 4.70 -2.36
CA ALA A 143 16.76 5.99 -1.66
C ALA A 143 17.18 5.86 -0.20
N VAL A 144 16.62 4.86 0.50
CA VAL A 144 16.93 4.60 1.91
C VAL A 144 18.41 4.23 2.07
N SER A 145 18.94 3.39 1.18
CA SER A 145 20.33 2.95 1.26
C SER A 145 21.33 4.09 1.09
N ARG A 146 21.09 5.01 0.16
CA ARG A 146 21.93 6.21 -0.01
C ARG A 146 21.91 7.15 1.19
N GLY A 147 20.85 7.08 1.98
CA GLY A 147 20.75 7.80 3.25
C GLY A 147 21.68 7.27 4.35
N ILE A 148 22.17 6.04 4.22
CA ILE A 148 23.00 5.40 5.26
C ILE A 148 24.42 5.99 5.26
N THR A 149 24.98 6.28 4.09
CA THR A 149 26.38 6.68 3.96
C THR A 149 26.76 7.93 4.78
N PRO A 150 25.99 9.04 4.78
CA PRO A 150 26.30 10.21 5.62
C PRO A 150 26.21 9.91 7.12
N ASN A 151 25.20 9.14 7.53
CA ASN A 151 25.01 8.76 8.93
C ASN A 151 26.11 7.82 9.42
N LEU A 152 26.60 6.93 8.56
CA LEU A 152 27.72 6.05 8.83
C LEU A 152 29.04 6.82 8.90
N ALA A 153 29.23 7.82 8.02
CA ALA A 153 30.38 8.72 8.07
C ALA A 153 30.46 9.50 9.38
N LEU A 154 29.34 10.01 9.85
CA LEU A 154 29.28 10.71 11.13
C LEU A 154 29.56 9.77 12.31
N PHE A 155 29.12 8.50 12.23
CA PHE A 155 29.39 7.48 13.24
C PHE A 155 30.89 7.15 13.39
N PHE A 156 31.65 7.12 12.30
CA PHE A 156 33.10 6.88 12.32
C PHE A 156 33.96 8.13 12.63
N GLY A 157 33.34 9.24 13.03
CA GLY A 157 34.04 10.47 13.41
C GLY A 157 34.34 11.41 12.25
N GLY A 158 33.61 11.30 11.13
CA GLY A 158 33.63 12.24 10.02
C GLY A 158 33.91 11.60 8.66
N GLU A 159 33.67 12.37 7.59
CA GLU A 159 33.79 11.95 6.19
C GLU A 159 35.18 11.37 5.82
N ASN A 160 36.22 11.82 6.53
CA ASN A 160 37.62 11.43 6.29
C ASN A 160 38.04 10.10 6.94
N ASN A 161 37.23 9.54 7.85
CA ASN A 161 37.55 8.28 8.54
C ASN A 161 36.87 7.06 7.92
N LEU A 162 36.05 7.24 6.87
CA LEU A 162 35.51 6.10 6.13
C LEU A 162 36.62 5.45 5.28
N PRO A 163 36.63 4.11 5.13
CA PRO A 163 37.51 3.47 4.16
C PRO A 163 37.23 4.07 2.77
N LEU A 164 38.28 4.45 2.04
CA LEU A 164 38.18 5.10 0.73
C LEU A 164 37.34 4.31 -0.30
N ILE A 165 37.18 3.01 -0.07
CA ILE A 165 36.40 2.06 -0.88
C ILE A 165 34.87 2.21 -0.65
N LEU A 166 34.44 2.73 0.51
CA LEU A 166 33.04 2.96 0.88
C LEU A 166 32.63 4.43 0.83
N ALA A 167 33.59 5.37 0.72
CA ALA A 167 33.29 6.79 0.62
C ALA A 167 32.53 7.13 -0.68
N ARG A 168 31.73 8.20 -0.65
CA ARG A 168 31.09 8.74 -1.86
C ARG A 168 32.17 9.30 -2.79
N HIS A 169 32.13 8.88 -4.05
CA HIS A 169 33.04 9.39 -5.08
C HIS A 169 32.25 10.27 -6.03
N THR A 170 32.60 11.54 -6.11
CA THR A 170 32.08 12.45 -7.14
C THR A 170 32.91 12.25 -8.39
N LEU A 171 32.29 11.80 -9.49
CA LEU A 171 32.97 11.73 -10.79
C LEU A 171 32.81 13.10 -11.48
N PRO A 172 33.87 13.94 -11.54
CA PRO A 172 33.77 15.32 -12.02
C PRO A 172 33.39 15.43 -13.50
N ASP A 173 33.66 14.39 -14.30
CA ASP A 173 33.39 14.40 -15.76
C ASP A 173 31.91 14.13 -16.12
N LEU A 174 31.12 13.58 -15.19
CA LEU A 174 29.69 13.24 -15.42
C LEU A 174 28.73 13.96 -14.46
N GLY A 175 29.25 14.61 -13.41
CA GLY A 175 28.42 15.26 -12.38
C GLY A 175 27.59 14.28 -11.55
N ILE A 176 27.92 12.99 -11.57
CA ILE A 176 27.21 11.92 -10.84
C ILE A 176 27.96 11.60 -9.55
N VAL A 177 27.25 11.65 -8.42
CA VAL A 177 27.76 11.21 -7.11
C VAL A 177 27.52 9.71 -6.97
N VAL A 178 28.61 8.97 -6.90
CA VAL A 178 28.62 7.51 -6.83
C VAL A 178 28.77 7.03 -5.39
N ASP A 179 27.89 6.13 -4.94
CA ASP A 179 27.87 5.62 -3.56
C ASP A 179 28.05 4.08 -3.50
N PRO A 180 29.30 3.59 -3.39
CA PRO A 180 29.58 2.16 -3.30
C PRO A 180 29.11 1.53 -1.97
N CYS A 181 29.05 2.30 -0.89
CA CYS A 181 28.56 1.82 0.41
C CYS A 181 27.07 1.46 0.34
N ALA A 182 26.27 2.32 -0.29
CA ALA A 182 24.85 2.05 -0.50
C ALA A 182 24.63 0.74 -1.29
N ALA A 183 25.34 0.56 -2.41
CA ALA A 183 25.25 -0.66 -3.21
C ALA A 183 25.63 -1.92 -2.41
N ALA A 184 26.71 -1.87 -1.62
CA ALA A 184 27.15 -2.98 -0.78
C ALA A 184 26.11 -3.33 0.30
N LEU A 185 25.49 -2.33 0.93
CA LEU A 185 24.46 -2.53 1.95
C LEU A 185 23.19 -3.17 1.38
N ILE A 186 22.74 -2.77 0.19
CA ILE A 186 21.59 -3.41 -0.47
C ILE A 186 21.91 -4.88 -0.76
N LEU A 187 23.10 -5.19 -1.26
CA LEU A 187 23.50 -6.58 -1.51
C LEU A 187 23.57 -7.39 -0.21
N LEU A 188 24.05 -6.80 0.89
CA LEU A 188 24.08 -7.42 2.20
C LEU A 188 22.67 -7.70 2.75
N VAL A 189 21.75 -6.74 2.63
CA VAL A 189 20.34 -6.95 3.02
C VAL A 189 19.67 -7.99 2.13
N THR A 190 19.96 -7.98 0.83
CA THR A 190 19.47 -8.98 -0.13
C THR A 190 19.95 -10.38 0.27
N LEU A 191 21.22 -10.52 0.67
CA LEU A 191 21.77 -11.78 1.16
C LEU A 191 21.09 -12.22 2.46
N LEU A 192 20.83 -11.29 3.38
CA LEU A 192 20.12 -11.56 4.64
C LEU A 192 18.70 -12.08 4.37
N LEU A 193 17.98 -11.46 3.44
CA LEU A 193 16.65 -11.89 3.00
C LEU A 193 16.67 -13.28 2.35
N CYS A 194 17.78 -13.67 1.73
CA CYS A 194 17.95 -15.00 1.16
C CYS A 194 18.07 -16.11 2.22
N LEU A 195 18.49 -15.78 3.45
CA LEU A 195 18.67 -16.76 4.54
C LEU A 195 17.36 -17.20 5.20
N GLY A 196 16.35 -16.33 5.25
CA GLY A 196 15.02 -16.71 5.75
C GLY A 196 14.16 -15.54 6.26
N ILE A 197 12.84 -15.60 6.00
CA ILE A 197 11.87 -14.57 6.41
C ILE A 197 11.72 -14.51 7.94
N LYS A 198 11.73 -15.65 8.64
CA LYS A 198 11.49 -15.69 10.09
C LYS A 198 12.55 -14.92 10.87
N GLU A 199 13.82 -15.16 10.56
CA GLU A 199 14.94 -14.45 11.19
C GLU A 199 14.91 -12.96 10.80
N SER A 200 14.54 -12.66 9.54
CA SER A 200 14.37 -11.30 9.05
C SER A 200 13.29 -10.51 9.80
N SER A 201 12.12 -11.10 10.07
CA SER A 201 11.02 -10.40 10.76
C SER A 201 11.34 -10.15 12.23
N THR A 202 12.00 -11.09 12.91
CA THR A 202 12.43 -10.90 14.30
C THR A 202 13.53 -9.85 14.40
N ALA A 203 14.51 -9.86 13.49
CA ALA A 203 15.52 -8.81 13.41
C ALA A 203 14.89 -7.44 13.17
N GLN A 204 13.91 -7.36 12.25
CA GLN A 204 13.19 -6.11 11.99
C GLN A 204 12.46 -5.60 13.23
N SER A 205 11.72 -6.47 13.94
CA SER A 205 11.00 -6.08 15.15
C SER A 205 11.94 -5.52 16.23
N ILE A 206 13.08 -6.19 16.48
CA ILE A 206 14.08 -5.72 17.46
C ILE A 206 14.61 -4.34 17.07
N VAL A 207 15.01 -4.17 15.81
CA VAL A 207 15.57 -2.91 15.32
C VAL A 207 14.53 -1.79 15.40
N THR A 208 13.28 -2.06 15.04
CA THR A 208 12.18 -1.10 15.18
C THR A 208 11.99 -0.65 16.62
N THR A 209 12.01 -1.57 17.59
CA THR A 209 11.87 -1.23 19.02
C THR A 209 12.98 -0.28 19.48
N VAL A 210 14.23 -0.54 19.07
CA VAL A 210 15.36 0.35 19.35
C VAL A 210 15.15 1.74 18.74
N ASN A 211 14.72 1.80 17.47
CA ASN A 211 14.52 3.08 16.77
C ASN A 211 13.40 3.92 17.37
N VAL A 212 12.28 3.29 17.77
CA VAL A 212 11.22 3.99 18.52
C VAL A 212 11.77 4.56 19.82
N GLY A 213 12.65 3.82 20.52
CA GLY A 213 13.36 4.33 21.69
C GLY A 213 14.23 5.55 21.40
N VAL A 214 14.98 5.55 20.29
CA VAL A 214 15.80 6.70 19.87
C VAL A 214 14.93 7.91 19.49
N MET A 215 13.79 7.69 18.84
CA MET A 215 12.84 8.78 18.54
C MET A 215 12.28 9.41 19.80
N LEU A 216 11.88 8.59 20.79
CA LEU A 216 11.44 9.10 22.08
C LEU A 216 12.56 9.87 22.78
N PHE A 217 13.81 9.40 22.71
CA PHE A 217 14.97 10.13 23.22
C PHE A 217 15.11 11.51 22.57
N ILE A 218 15.02 11.60 21.24
CA ILE A 218 15.06 12.89 20.51
C ILE A 218 13.95 13.81 20.98
N ILE A 219 12.73 13.30 21.16
CA ILE A 219 11.57 14.09 21.60
C ILE A 219 11.77 14.62 23.02
N PHE A 220 12.17 13.78 23.97
CA PHE A 220 12.34 14.19 25.37
C PHE A 220 13.55 15.09 25.58
N VAL A 221 14.72 14.71 25.08
CA VAL A 221 15.96 15.49 25.27
C VAL A 221 15.94 16.75 24.42
N GLY A 222 15.50 16.65 23.16
CA GLY A 222 15.36 17.81 22.30
C GLY A 222 14.27 18.76 22.80
N GLY A 223 13.15 18.25 23.32
CA GLY A 223 12.14 19.05 23.99
C GLY A 223 12.68 19.79 25.21
N TYR A 224 13.45 19.11 26.07
CA TYR A 224 14.13 19.73 27.21
C TYR A 224 15.08 20.86 26.79
N LEU A 225 15.87 20.67 25.72
CA LEU A 225 16.70 21.71 25.14
C LEU A 225 15.88 22.86 24.55
N GLY A 226 14.74 22.57 23.91
CA GLY A 226 13.81 23.55 23.38
C GLY A 226 13.28 24.49 24.47
N PHE A 227 12.82 23.92 25.59
CA PHE A 227 12.38 24.70 26.76
C PHE A 227 13.49 25.54 27.38
N LYS A 228 14.75 25.06 27.38
CA LYS A 228 15.90 25.81 27.91
C LYS A 228 16.37 26.93 26.98
N SER A 229 16.30 26.71 25.67
CA SER A 229 16.75 27.66 24.64
C SER A 229 15.67 28.67 24.24
N GLY A 230 14.41 28.44 24.61
CA GLY A 230 13.30 29.30 24.23
C GLY A 230 12.80 29.06 22.79
N TRP A 231 13.11 27.92 22.17
CA TRP A 231 12.67 27.58 20.81
C TRP A 231 13.11 28.59 19.73
N VAL A 232 14.41 28.88 19.67
CA VAL A 232 15.04 29.84 18.74
C VAL A 232 14.65 29.62 17.26
N GLY A 233 14.35 28.38 16.87
CA GLY A 233 13.93 28.05 15.51
C GLY A 233 12.51 28.48 15.12
N TYR A 234 11.68 28.92 16.08
CA TYR A 234 10.38 29.56 15.80
C TYR A 234 10.43 31.09 15.88
N GLU A 235 11.45 31.65 16.54
CA GLU A 235 11.64 33.10 16.70
C GLU A 235 12.39 33.71 15.48
N LEU A 236 11.83 33.57 14.28
CA LEU A 236 12.43 34.12 13.06
C LEU A 236 11.74 35.41 12.59
N PRO A 237 12.50 36.40 12.08
CA PRO A 237 11.94 37.63 11.49
C PRO A 237 11.03 37.36 10.29
N SER A 238 11.26 36.26 9.57
CA SER A 238 10.46 35.83 8.40
C SER A 238 9.10 35.23 8.77
N GLY A 239 8.79 35.05 10.06
CA GLY A 239 7.58 34.40 10.54
C GLY A 239 7.57 32.87 10.32
N TYR A 240 6.43 32.25 10.61
CA TYR A 240 6.23 30.80 10.57
C TYR A 240 6.12 30.22 9.14
N PHE A 241 5.78 31.05 8.15
CA PHE A 241 5.51 30.65 6.77
C PHE A 241 6.47 31.30 5.75
N PRO A 242 7.79 31.03 5.81
CA PRO A 242 8.77 31.69 4.94
C PRO A 242 8.54 31.42 3.45
N TYR A 243 8.04 30.22 3.11
CA TYR A 243 7.77 29.79 1.74
C TYR A 243 6.27 29.86 1.37
N GLY A 244 5.45 30.44 2.25
CA GLY A 244 4.00 30.53 2.09
C GLY A 244 3.29 29.17 2.01
N VAL A 245 2.04 29.18 1.56
CA VAL A 245 1.18 27.99 1.48
C VAL A 245 1.66 27.00 0.41
N ASN A 246 2.24 27.49 -0.69
CA ASN A 246 2.78 26.64 -1.74
C ASN A 246 3.94 25.78 -1.23
N GLY A 247 4.80 26.33 -0.36
CA GLY A 247 5.89 25.59 0.28
C GLY A 247 5.40 24.45 1.18
N ILE A 248 4.26 24.62 1.85
CA ILE A 248 3.64 23.57 2.67
C ILE A 248 3.17 22.40 1.82
N PHE A 249 2.47 22.67 0.71
CA PHE A 249 1.98 21.61 -0.17
C PHE A 249 3.11 20.91 -0.91
N ALA A 250 4.13 21.66 -1.36
CA ALA A 250 5.35 21.09 -1.95
C ALA A 250 6.09 20.20 -0.95
N GLY A 251 6.28 20.70 0.28
CA GLY A 251 6.87 19.94 1.37
C GLY A 251 6.08 18.68 1.71
N SER A 252 4.75 18.78 1.79
CA SER A 252 3.84 17.66 2.04
C SER A 252 4.02 16.53 1.02
N ALA A 253 4.12 16.85 -0.28
CA ALA A 253 4.32 15.87 -1.34
C ALA A 253 5.65 15.10 -1.20
N ILE A 254 6.69 15.77 -0.70
CA ILE A 254 8.01 15.16 -0.50
C ILE A 254 8.04 14.35 0.80
N VAL A 255 7.55 14.89 1.92
CA VAL A 255 7.50 14.15 3.21
C VAL A 255 6.46 13.04 3.23
N PHE A 256 5.58 12.96 2.22
CA PHE A 256 4.75 11.77 1.99
C PHE A 256 5.60 10.50 1.92
N PHE A 257 6.83 10.60 1.39
CA PHE A 257 7.81 9.53 1.39
C PHE A 257 8.03 8.91 2.79
N SER A 258 7.99 9.72 3.85
CA SER A 258 8.17 9.25 5.24
C SER A 258 7.06 8.31 5.70
N TYR A 259 5.88 8.38 5.09
CA TYR A 259 4.70 7.57 5.45
C TYR A 259 4.58 6.28 4.63
N ILE A 260 5.47 6.06 3.66
CA ILE A 260 5.51 4.84 2.85
C ILE A 260 6.07 3.70 3.70
N GLY A 261 5.45 2.52 3.65
CA GLY A 261 5.89 1.35 4.40
C GLY A 261 4.75 0.60 5.10
N PHE A 262 3.66 1.27 5.48
CA PHE A 262 2.53 0.58 6.12
C PHE A 262 1.90 -0.51 5.22
N ASP A 263 2.00 -0.35 3.90
CA ASP A 263 1.55 -1.28 2.88
C ASP A 263 2.39 -2.57 2.85
N SER A 264 3.63 -2.53 3.35
CA SER A 264 4.48 -3.74 3.51
C SER A 264 3.81 -4.79 4.42
N VAL A 265 3.02 -4.34 5.40
CA VAL A 265 2.25 -5.20 6.30
C VAL A 265 1.23 -6.02 5.52
N THR A 266 0.58 -5.42 4.51
CA THR A 266 -0.42 -6.12 3.69
C THR A 266 0.19 -7.21 2.81
N SER A 267 1.46 -7.06 2.42
CA SER A 267 2.18 -8.10 1.66
C SER A 267 2.50 -9.34 2.51
N THR A 268 2.40 -9.24 3.84
CA THR A 268 2.58 -10.37 4.76
C THR A 268 1.26 -11.04 5.16
N ALA A 269 0.13 -10.65 4.57
CA ALA A 269 -1.20 -11.14 4.94
C ALA A 269 -1.34 -12.67 4.96
N GLU A 270 -0.66 -13.39 4.06
CA GLU A 270 -0.69 -14.86 3.99
C GLU A 270 0.07 -15.55 5.14
N GLU A 271 0.93 -14.83 5.85
CA GLU A 271 1.77 -15.33 6.95
C GLU A 271 1.20 -14.97 8.34
N VAL A 272 0.10 -14.22 8.39
CA VAL A 272 -0.56 -13.79 9.64
C VAL A 272 -1.50 -14.87 10.15
N LYS A 273 -1.56 -15.05 11.48
CA LYS A 273 -2.47 -16.03 12.10
C LYS A 273 -3.94 -15.68 11.88
N ASN A 274 -4.33 -14.43 12.19
CA ASN A 274 -5.70 -13.92 12.05
C ASN A 274 -5.72 -12.65 11.19
N PRO A 275 -5.62 -12.78 9.85
CA PRO A 275 -5.49 -11.62 8.97
C PRO A 275 -6.68 -10.65 9.03
N GLN A 276 -7.91 -11.14 9.22
CA GLN A 276 -9.10 -10.27 9.22
C GLN A 276 -9.14 -9.25 10.36
N ARG A 277 -8.45 -9.53 11.47
CA ARG A 277 -8.42 -8.65 12.64
C ARG A 277 -7.06 -8.00 12.85
N ASP A 278 -5.99 -8.76 12.69
CA ASP A 278 -4.66 -8.28 13.07
C ASP A 278 -4.07 -7.35 11.99
N LEU A 279 -4.40 -7.53 10.70
CA LEU A 279 -3.98 -6.62 9.62
C LEU A 279 -4.52 -5.19 9.79
N PRO A 280 -5.85 -4.95 9.92
CA PRO A 280 -6.38 -3.58 9.98
C PRO A 280 -5.90 -2.84 11.22
N ILE A 281 -5.84 -3.52 12.37
CA ILE A 281 -5.31 -2.94 13.61
C ILE A 281 -3.81 -2.67 13.44
N GLY A 282 -3.05 -3.62 12.88
CA GLY A 282 -1.61 -3.46 12.64
C GLY A 282 -1.26 -2.25 11.77
N ILE A 283 -1.96 -2.09 10.64
CA ILE A 283 -1.77 -0.97 9.70
C ILE A 283 -2.11 0.36 10.37
N SER A 284 -3.29 0.45 11.00
CA SER A 284 -3.77 1.67 11.65
C SER A 284 -2.88 2.09 12.84
N THR A 285 -2.51 1.13 13.69
CA THR A 285 -1.62 1.37 14.83
C THR A 285 -0.22 1.79 14.37
N ALA A 286 0.36 1.10 13.38
CA ALA A 286 1.68 1.43 12.87
C ALA A 286 1.74 2.86 12.30
N LEU A 287 0.76 3.22 11.47
CA LEU A 287 0.72 4.55 10.86
C LEU A 287 0.48 5.65 11.91
N SER A 288 -0.43 5.42 12.86
CA SER A 288 -0.70 6.39 13.93
C SER A 288 0.54 6.66 14.79
N ILE A 289 1.28 5.61 15.18
CA ILE A 289 2.54 5.74 15.92
C ILE A 289 3.56 6.54 15.11
N CYS A 290 3.76 6.20 13.82
CA CYS A 290 4.72 6.91 12.97
C CYS A 290 4.34 8.40 12.80
N CYS A 291 3.06 8.69 12.57
CA CYS A 291 2.57 10.05 12.41
C CYS A 291 2.85 10.91 13.64
N MET A 292 2.54 10.39 14.83
CA MET A 292 2.79 11.11 16.09
C MET A 292 4.28 11.33 16.32
N LEU A 293 5.11 10.30 16.13
CA LEU A 293 6.56 10.43 16.30
C LEU A 293 7.16 11.44 15.32
N TYR A 294 6.76 11.42 14.05
CA TYR A 294 7.30 12.35 13.03
C TYR A 294 6.94 13.80 13.31
N MET A 295 5.69 14.08 13.67
CA MET A 295 5.28 15.44 13.99
C MET A 295 6.03 15.97 15.21
N LEU A 296 6.21 15.14 16.25
CA LEU A 296 6.95 15.54 17.46
C LEU A 296 8.43 15.76 17.17
N VAL A 297 9.08 14.86 16.43
CA VAL A 297 10.50 15.02 16.05
C VAL A 297 10.68 16.26 15.18
N ALA A 298 9.83 16.47 14.16
CA ALA A 298 9.88 17.66 13.33
C ALA A 298 9.70 18.96 14.14
N ALA A 299 8.71 18.98 15.04
CA ALA A 299 8.45 20.14 15.89
C ALA A 299 9.65 20.47 16.80
N VAL A 300 10.31 19.43 17.33
CA VAL A 300 11.49 19.57 18.17
C VAL A 300 12.69 20.09 17.36
N ILE A 301 13.01 19.45 16.24
CA ILE A 301 14.21 19.77 15.46
C ILE A 301 14.13 21.17 14.83
N VAL A 302 13.00 21.51 14.22
CA VAL A 302 12.82 22.85 13.62
C VAL A 302 12.71 23.93 14.70
N GLY A 303 12.30 23.58 15.91
CA GLY A 303 12.29 24.49 17.05
C GLY A 303 13.68 24.72 17.67
N LEU A 304 14.59 23.75 17.61
CA LEU A 304 15.95 23.85 18.18
C LEU A 304 16.91 24.67 17.32
N VAL A 305 16.81 24.54 15.99
CA VAL A 305 17.73 25.17 15.04
C VAL A 305 16.94 25.87 13.94
N PRO A 306 17.26 27.13 13.59
CA PRO A 306 16.62 27.82 12.47
C PRO A 306 16.74 27.05 11.16
N TYR A 307 15.65 27.02 10.38
CA TYR A 307 15.54 26.18 9.17
C TYR A 307 16.67 26.37 8.14
N TYR A 308 17.23 27.58 8.01
CA TYR A 308 18.31 27.88 7.06
C TYR A 308 19.70 27.37 7.51
N LYS A 309 19.85 26.92 8.77
CA LYS A 309 21.08 26.33 9.33
C LYS A 309 20.99 24.81 9.48
N LEU A 310 19.84 24.20 9.22
CA LEU A 310 19.67 22.76 9.25
C LEU A 310 20.54 22.10 8.18
N ASP A 311 21.28 21.07 8.57
CA ASP A 311 22.03 20.22 7.67
C ASP A 311 21.05 19.37 6.84
N PRO A 312 21.21 19.30 5.50
CA PRO A 312 20.29 18.54 4.65
C PRO A 312 20.42 17.01 4.80
N ASP A 313 21.60 16.50 5.16
CA ASP A 313 21.88 15.06 5.22
C ASP A 313 21.72 14.48 6.63
N THR A 314 22.07 15.26 7.67
CA THR A 314 22.07 14.80 9.08
C THR A 314 21.42 15.78 10.07
N PRO A 315 20.19 16.27 9.79
CA PRO A 315 19.56 17.38 10.53
C PRO A 315 19.42 17.15 12.04
N ILE A 316 19.11 15.91 12.44
CA ILE A 316 18.88 15.56 13.84
C ILE A 316 20.21 15.56 14.60
N SER A 317 21.22 14.87 14.07
CA SER A 317 22.54 14.75 14.70
C SER A 317 23.25 16.11 14.79
N SER A 318 23.23 16.90 13.71
CA SER A 318 23.85 18.22 13.66
C SER A 318 23.19 19.20 14.65
N ALA A 319 21.87 19.11 14.83
CA ALA A 319 21.17 19.94 15.80
C ALA A 319 21.68 19.68 17.22
N PHE A 320 21.86 18.43 17.63
CA PHE A 320 22.35 18.09 18.97
C PHE A 320 23.84 18.44 19.17
N SER A 321 24.67 18.30 18.13
CA SER A 321 26.08 18.73 18.17
C SER A 321 26.22 20.24 18.37
N SER A 322 25.36 21.06 17.76
CA SER A 322 25.38 22.53 17.94
C SER A 322 25.14 22.99 19.39
N TYR A 323 24.55 22.14 20.22
CA TYR A 323 24.36 22.36 21.67
C TYR A 323 25.44 21.67 22.54
N GLY A 324 26.50 21.15 21.92
CA GLY A 324 27.65 20.54 22.60
C GLY A 324 27.42 19.14 23.16
N MET A 325 26.36 18.44 22.74
CA MET A 325 26.01 17.11 23.24
C MET A 325 26.53 15.98 22.33
N GLU A 326 27.85 15.86 22.22
CA GLU A 326 28.51 14.87 21.36
C GLU A 326 28.13 13.42 21.70
N TRP A 327 27.88 13.09 22.98
CA TRP A 327 27.43 11.76 23.37
C TRP A 327 26.04 11.41 22.80
N ALA A 328 25.15 12.40 22.67
CA ALA A 328 23.81 12.22 22.12
C ALA A 328 23.87 12.01 20.60
N VAL A 329 24.84 12.63 19.92
CA VAL A 329 25.11 12.43 18.48
C VAL A 329 25.39 10.97 18.18
N TYR A 330 26.18 10.26 18.99
CA TYR A 330 26.44 8.83 18.80
C TYR A 330 25.17 7.98 18.93
N ILE A 331 24.29 8.27 19.90
CA ILE A 331 23.02 7.55 20.07
C ILE A 331 22.11 7.78 18.87
N ILE A 332 21.98 9.04 18.44
CA ILE A 332 21.10 9.43 17.33
C ILE A 332 21.59 8.85 16.00
N THR A 333 22.89 8.93 15.72
CA THR A 333 23.50 8.37 14.49
C THR A 333 23.40 6.85 14.46
N THR A 334 23.64 6.16 15.59
CA THR A 334 23.41 4.72 15.69
C THR A 334 21.95 4.38 15.36
N GLY A 335 21.01 5.12 15.97
CA GLY A 335 19.58 4.98 15.70
C GLY A 335 19.20 5.25 14.24
N ALA A 336 19.82 6.25 13.61
CA ALA A 336 19.60 6.56 12.21
C ALA A 336 20.08 5.41 11.30
N VAL A 337 21.28 4.89 11.53
CA VAL A 337 21.82 3.74 10.76
C VAL A 337 20.94 2.51 10.94
N THR A 338 20.52 2.21 12.18
CA THR A 338 19.63 1.06 12.44
C THR A 338 18.23 1.26 11.85
N ALA A 339 17.69 2.47 11.85
CA ALA A 339 16.41 2.80 11.21
C ALA A 339 16.45 2.65 9.69
N LEU A 340 17.48 3.18 9.06
CA LEU A 340 17.67 3.05 7.63
C LEU A 340 17.85 1.58 7.22
N PHE A 341 18.55 0.78 8.02
CA PHE A 341 18.66 -0.65 7.80
C PHE A 341 17.30 -1.37 7.92
N ALA A 342 16.49 -1.06 8.94
CA ALA A 342 15.15 -1.63 9.09
C ALA A 342 14.19 -1.23 7.96
N SER A 343 14.22 0.04 7.55
CA SER A 343 13.41 0.53 6.44
C SER A 343 13.83 -0.13 5.13
N LEU A 344 15.14 -0.29 4.88
CA LEU A 344 15.66 -1.01 3.71
C LEU A 344 15.20 -2.46 3.69
N LEU A 345 15.26 -3.17 4.83
CA LEU A 345 14.74 -4.53 4.96
C LEU A 345 13.23 -4.57 4.67
N GLY A 346 12.48 -3.58 5.17
CA GLY A 346 11.05 -3.41 4.96
C GLY A 346 10.65 -3.10 3.51
N SER A 347 11.50 -2.41 2.73
CA SER A 347 11.25 -2.14 1.31
C SER A 347 11.56 -3.34 0.41
N VAL A 348 12.62 -4.11 0.71
CA VAL A 348 13.00 -5.27 -0.11
C VAL A 348 12.18 -6.51 0.24
N LEU A 349 11.61 -6.61 1.44
CA LEU A 349 10.83 -7.77 1.90
C LEU A 349 9.54 -8.03 1.07
N PRO A 350 8.70 -7.03 0.73
CA PRO A 350 7.48 -7.22 -0.07
C PRO A 350 7.76 -7.59 -1.53
N GLN A 351 8.83 -7.07 -2.09
CA GLN A 351 9.09 -7.08 -3.53
C GLN A 351 9.09 -8.49 -4.17
N PRO A 352 9.77 -9.51 -3.61
CA PRO A 352 9.76 -10.86 -4.20
C PRO A 352 8.37 -11.52 -4.16
N ARG A 353 7.51 -11.15 -3.19
CA ARG A 353 6.13 -11.67 -3.09
C ARG A 353 5.25 -11.12 -4.20
N VAL A 354 5.41 -9.84 -4.51
CA VAL A 354 4.72 -9.17 -5.62
C VAL A 354 5.13 -9.79 -6.97
N PHE A 355 6.43 -10.03 -7.19
CA PHE A 355 6.92 -10.78 -8.36
C PHE A 355 6.36 -12.21 -8.43
N MET A 356 6.35 -12.92 -7.31
CA MET A 356 5.79 -14.28 -7.23
C MET A 356 4.30 -14.28 -7.59
N ALA A 357 3.52 -13.32 -7.09
CA ALA A 357 2.10 -13.19 -7.38
C ALA A 357 1.84 -12.94 -8.88
N MET A 358 2.57 -11.99 -9.48
CA MET A 358 2.47 -11.70 -10.92
C MET A 358 2.90 -12.89 -11.80
N ALA A 359 3.97 -13.59 -11.42
CA ALA A 359 4.43 -14.77 -12.17
C ALA A 359 3.46 -15.96 -12.05
N ARG A 360 2.77 -16.12 -10.90
CA ARG A 360 1.70 -17.11 -10.72
C ARG A 360 0.46 -16.81 -11.57
N ASP A 361 0.21 -15.53 -11.85
CA ASP A 361 -0.89 -15.06 -12.68
C ASP A 361 -0.55 -15.06 -14.18
N GLY A 362 0.69 -15.39 -14.55
CA GLY A 362 1.14 -15.51 -15.96
C GLY A 362 1.56 -14.19 -16.61
N LEU A 363 1.57 -13.08 -15.85
CA LEU A 363 1.99 -11.75 -16.33
C LEU A 363 3.52 -11.59 -16.40
N LEU A 364 4.25 -12.46 -15.71
CA LEU A 364 5.72 -12.51 -15.73
C LEU A 364 6.20 -13.93 -16.06
N PRO A 365 7.43 -14.08 -16.58
CA PRO A 365 8.01 -15.40 -16.84
C PRO A 365 7.97 -16.30 -15.60
N PRO A 366 7.72 -17.62 -15.75
CA PRO A 366 7.64 -18.56 -14.63
C PRO A 366 8.95 -18.71 -13.85
N PHE A 367 10.05 -18.11 -14.35
CA PHE A 367 11.31 -18.03 -13.63
C PHE A 367 11.16 -17.38 -12.24
N PHE A 368 10.31 -16.36 -12.11
CA PHE A 368 10.11 -15.59 -10.89
C PHE A 368 9.19 -16.26 -9.85
N SER A 369 8.43 -17.29 -10.24
CA SER A 369 7.54 -18.03 -9.31
C SER A 369 8.22 -19.22 -8.62
N ASN A 370 9.46 -19.56 -8.99
CA ASN A 370 10.19 -20.69 -8.41
C ASN A 370 10.62 -20.40 -6.97
N ILE A 371 10.03 -21.14 -6.02
CA ILE A 371 10.31 -21.05 -4.59
C ILE A 371 11.42 -22.04 -4.22
N HIS A 372 12.40 -21.61 -3.43
CA HIS A 372 13.44 -22.49 -2.94
C HIS A 372 12.91 -23.37 -1.78
N LYS A 373 13.10 -24.70 -1.85
CA LYS A 373 12.50 -25.67 -0.91
C LYS A 373 12.88 -25.45 0.56
N ARG A 374 14.11 -24.98 0.84
CA ARG A 374 14.62 -24.81 2.21
C ARG A 374 14.18 -23.51 2.87
N THR A 375 14.18 -22.40 2.13
CA THR A 375 13.91 -21.05 2.65
C THR A 375 12.47 -20.60 2.40
N GLN A 376 11.75 -21.26 1.48
CA GLN A 376 10.40 -20.90 1.05
C GLN A 376 10.30 -19.48 0.45
N ILE A 377 11.41 -18.96 -0.09
CA ILE A 377 11.52 -17.63 -0.69
C ILE A 377 11.84 -17.76 -2.19
N PRO A 378 11.30 -16.87 -3.05
CA PRO A 378 11.68 -16.79 -4.47
C PRO A 378 13.08 -16.16 -4.65
N LEU A 379 14.12 -16.95 -4.34
CA LEU A 379 15.53 -16.53 -4.32
C LEU A 379 15.97 -15.76 -5.58
N LYS A 380 15.57 -16.26 -6.75
CA LYS A 380 15.93 -15.67 -8.05
C LYS A 380 15.36 -14.26 -8.21
N SER A 381 14.13 -14.04 -7.76
CA SER A 381 13.52 -12.71 -7.81
C SER A 381 14.25 -11.75 -6.90
N THR A 382 14.53 -12.17 -5.66
CA THR A 382 15.24 -11.36 -4.66
C THR A 382 16.63 -10.92 -5.15
N ILE A 383 17.39 -11.83 -5.78
CA ILE A 383 18.72 -11.49 -6.30
C ILE A 383 18.62 -10.49 -7.46
N VAL A 384 17.72 -10.72 -8.42
CA VAL A 384 17.57 -9.82 -9.58
C VAL A 384 17.16 -8.42 -9.12
N THR A 385 16.21 -8.32 -8.20
CA THR A 385 15.74 -7.03 -7.71
C THR A 385 16.75 -6.33 -6.82
N GLY A 386 17.47 -7.08 -5.97
CA GLY A 386 18.54 -6.54 -5.14
C GLY A 386 19.71 -5.99 -5.96
N VAL A 387 20.12 -6.69 -7.02
CA VAL A 387 21.15 -6.20 -7.95
C VAL A 387 20.68 -4.94 -8.70
N PHE A 388 19.41 -4.91 -9.13
CA PHE A 388 18.84 -3.74 -9.79
C PHE A 388 18.77 -2.53 -8.84
N ALA A 389 18.32 -2.71 -7.60
CA ALA A 389 18.31 -1.68 -6.56
C ALA A 389 19.73 -1.20 -6.20
N ALA A 390 20.70 -2.12 -6.07
CA ALA A 390 22.10 -1.77 -5.83
C ALA A 390 22.68 -0.91 -6.96
N THR A 391 22.30 -1.20 -8.21
CA THR A 391 22.72 -0.42 -9.38
C THR A 391 22.10 0.99 -9.35
N LEU A 392 20.81 1.12 -9.03
CA LEU A 392 20.16 2.43 -8.93
C LEU A 392 20.74 3.26 -7.78
N ALA A 393 20.98 2.65 -6.62
CA ALA A 393 21.60 3.31 -5.47
C ALA A 393 23.03 3.80 -5.77
N PHE A 394 23.75 3.12 -6.67
CA PHE A 394 25.09 3.53 -7.08
C PHE A 394 25.10 4.80 -7.93
N PHE A 395 24.08 5.03 -8.77
CA PHE A 395 24.07 6.14 -9.75
C PHE A 395 23.15 7.33 -9.41
N LEU A 396 22.06 7.12 -8.66
CA LEU A 396 20.99 8.14 -8.53
C LEU A 396 20.92 8.76 -7.14
N ASP A 397 20.67 10.07 -7.03
CA ASP A 397 20.60 10.78 -5.74
C ASP A 397 19.30 10.57 -4.94
N VAL A 398 19.37 10.73 -3.61
CA VAL A 398 18.25 10.49 -2.68
C VAL A 398 17.01 11.34 -3.00
N SER A 399 17.19 12.63 -3.34
CA SER A 399 16.08 13.55 -3.61
C SER A 399 15.31 13.19 -4.88
N GLN A 400 16.03 12.81 -5.94
CA GLN A 400 15.43 12.33 -7.19
C GLN A 400 14.69 11.02 -6.97
N LEU A 401 15.30 10.07 -6.24
CA LEU A 401 14.70 8.80 -5.91
C LEU A 401 13.42 8.99 -5.07
N ALA A 402 13.46 9.81 -4.02
CA ALA A 402 12.31 10.06 -3.15
C ALA A 402 11.10 10.65 -3.92
N GLY A 403 11.35 11.62 -4.81
CA GLY A 403 10.30 12.19 -5.66
C GLY A 403 9.66 11.14 -6.59
N MET A 404 10.48 10.27 -7.20
CA MET A 404 9.99 9.19 -8.07
C MET A 404 9.17 8.15 -7.30
N VAL A 405 9.60 7.78 -6.09
CA VAL A 405 8.87 6.83 -5.23
C VAL A 405 7.50 7.38 -4.87
N SER A 406 7.42 8.62 -4.37
CA SER A 406 6.15 9.24 -3.96
C SER A 406 5.11 9.24 -5.08
N VAL A 407 5.52 9.51 -6.32
CA VAL A 407 4.61 9.46 -7.49
C VAL A 407 4.09 8.05 -7.73
N GLY A 408 4.96 7.03 -7.69
CA GLY A 408 4.56 5.62 -7.85
C GLY A 408 3.61 5.14 -6.75
N THR A 409 3.88 5.50 -5.49
CA THR A 409 3.05 5.13 -4.34
C THR A 409 1.67 5.79 -4.40
N LEU A 410 1.61 7.07 -4.76
CA LEU A 410 0.33 7.77 -4.91
C LEU A 410 -0.53 7.14 -6.02
N LEU A 411 0.09 6.66 -7.11
CA LEU A 411 -0.60 5.90 -8.14
C LEU A 411 -1.15 4.56 -7.59
N ALA A 412 -0.36 3.82 -6.80
CA ALA A 412 -0.83 2.60 -6.17
C ALA A 412 -1.97 2.87 -5.18
N PHE A 413 -1.88 3.92 -4.37
CA PHE A 413 -2.86 4.25 -3.33
C PHE A 413 -4.18 4.71 -3.94
N THR A 414 -4.13 5.50 -5.02
CA THR A 414 -5.33 5.88 -5.78
C THR A 414 -5.99 4.67 -6.42
N ALA A 415 -5.23 3.71 -6.99
CA ALA A 415 -5.79 2.47 -7.53
C ALA A 415 -6.49 1.63 -6.44
N VAL A 416 -5.93 1.58 -5.23
CA VAL A 416 -6.53 0.89 -4.07
C VAL A 416 -7.80 1.59 -3.60
N ALA A 417 -7.80 2.92 -3.50
CA ALA A 417 -9.00 3.69 -3.17
C ALA A 417 -10.13 3.47 -4.19
N VAL A 418 -9.81 3.49 -5.49
CA VAL A 418 -10.77 3.14 -6.56
C VAL A 418 -11.25 1.70 -6.43
N SER A 419 -10.36 0.76 -6.06
CA SER A 419 -10.72 -0.64 -5.83
C SER A 419 -11.72 -0.83 -4.69
N VAL A 420 -11.62 -0.05 -3.61
CA VAL A 420 -12.62 -0.01 -2.53
C VAL A 420 -13.98 0.48 -3.04
N LEU A 421 -14.01 1.58 -3.79
CA LEU A 421 -15.24 2.11 -4.37
C LEU A 421 -15.92 1.09 -5.29
N ILE A 422 -15.15 0.41 -6.14
CA ILE A 422 -15.68 -0.63 -7.03
C ILE A 422 -16.28 -1.76 -6.21
N ILE A 423 -15.59 -2.27 -5.19
CA ILE A 423 -16.12 -3.36 -4.34
C ILE A 423 -17.42 -2.95 -3.61
N ARG A 424 -17.55 -1.69 -3.18
CA ARG A 424 -18.73 -1.21 -2.45
C ARG A 424 -19.96 -0.98 -3.33
N TYR A 425 -19.78 -0.50 -4.56
CA TYR A 425 -20.89 -0.11 -5.43
C TYR A 425 -21.14 -1.04 -6.61
N VAL A 426 -20.13 -1.82 -7.00
CA VAL A 426 -20.16 -2.76 -8.13
C VAL A 426 -19.41 -4.02 -7.72
N PRO A 427 -19.91 -4.77 -6.71
CA PRO A 427 -19.26 -6.00 -6.29
C PRO A 427 -19.12 -6.93 -7.51
N PRO A 428 -17.93 -7.52 -7.75
CA PRO A 428 -17.78 -8.48 -8.83
C PRO A 428 -18.76 -9.64 -8.61
N ASP A 429 -19.42 -10.10 -9.68
CA ASP A 429 -20.49 -11.10 -9.65
C ASP A 429 -20.12 -12.44 -8.98
N GLU A 430 -18.85 -12.65 -8.67
CA GLU A 430 -18.26 -13.92 -8.22
C GLU A 430 -17.97 -14.00 -6.71
N VAL A 431 -18.50 -13.12 -5.86
CA VAL A 431 -18.52 -13.39 -4.40
C VAL A 431 -19.72 -14.29 -4.10
N PRO A 432 -19.54 -15.53 -3.58
CA PRO A 432 -20.66 -16.45 -3.37
C PRO A 432 -21.71 -15.85 -2.43
N ILE A 433 -22.97 -16.14 -2.71
CA ILE A 433 -24.06 -15.88 -1.77
C ILE A 433 -23.81 -16.75 -0.53
N PRO A 434 -23.82 -16.21 0.70
CA PRO A 434 -23.63 -17.03 1.89
C PRO A 434 -24.73 -18.12 1.98
N CYS A 435 -24.34 -19.36 2.30
CA CYS A 435 -25.24 -20.51 2.48
C CYS A 435 -26.40 -20.26 3.46
N SER A 436 -26.35 -19.21 4.28
CA SER A 436 -27.41 -18.82 5.20
C SER A 436 -28.73 -18.47 4.51
N LEU A 437 -28.69 -17.95 3.27
CA LEU A 437 -29.90 -17.64 2.49
C LEU A 437 -30.55 -18.91 1.91
N LEU A 438 -29.78 -19.95 1.63
CA LEU A 438 -30.31 -21.27 1.24
C LEU A 438 -31.03 -21.93 2.42
N THR A 439 -30.47 -21.81 3.64
CA THR A 439 -31.09 -22.36 4.85
C THR A 439 -32.33 -21.59 5.33
N SER A 440 -32.54 -20.34 4.92
CA SER A 440 -33.77 -19.58 5.26
C SER A 440 -34.94 -19.88 4.33
N VAL A 441 -34.69 -20.45 3.14
CA VAL A 441 -35.73 -20.82 2.17
C VAL A 441 -36.23 -22.26 2.39
N ASP A 442 -35.38 -23.12 2.95
CA ASP A 442 -35.69 -24.53 3.27
C ASP A 442 -36.91 -24.74 4.21
N PRO A 443 -37.14 -23.92 5.26
CA PRO A 443 -38.30 -24.08 6.14
C PRO A 443 -39.61 -23.67 5.46
N LEU A 444 -39.57 -22.72 4.53
CA LEU A 444 -40.75 -22.21 3.81
C LEU A 444 -41.21 -23.16 2.71
N LEU A 445 -40.29 -23.89 2.08
CA LEU A 445 -40.61 -24.96 1.12
C LEU A 445 -41.17 -26.21 1.82
N ARG A 446 -40.72 -26.52 3.04
CA ARG A 446 -41.24 -27.67 3.82
C ARG A 446 -42.64 -27.46 4.40
N HIS A 447 -43.10 -26.21 4.57
CA HIS A 447 -44.41 -25.93 5.15
C HIS A 447 -45.58 -25.92 4.14
N SER A 448 -45.33 -26.09 2.84
CA SER A 448 -46.36 -26.05 1.79
C SER A 448 -46.59 -27.38 1.06
N GLY A 449 -46.09 -28.49 1.62
CA GLY A 449 -46.42 -29.85 1.20
C GLY A 449 -47.33 -30.52 2.23
N GLY A 450 -48.63 -30.24 2.18
CA GLY A 450 -49.63 -30.91 3.03
C GLY A 450 -49.96 -32.31 2.54
N ASP A 451 -49.98 -33.26 3.49
CA ASP A 451 -50.70 -34.54 3.54
C ASP A 451 -50.89 -35.35 2.25
N ILE A 452 -50.01 -36.34 2.01
CA ILE A 452 -50.40 -37.68 1.51
C ILE A 452 -49.53 -38.74 2.21
N GLY A 453 -50.16 -39.84 2.62
CA GLY A 453 -49.71 -40.85 3.58
C GLY A 453 -48.48 -41.72 3.26
N GLU A 454 -48.00 -42.30 4.37
CA GLU A 454 -47.30 -43.58 4.59
C GLU A 454 -45.92 -43.91 3.99
N ASP A 455 -45.04 -44.29 4.94
CA ASP A 455 -43.97 -45.29 4.91
C ASP A 455 -42.89 -45.27 3.81
N ARG A 456 -41.66 -44.88 4.21
CA ARG A 456 -40.45 -45.74 4.13
C ARG A 456 -39.19 -45.10 4.74
N ALA A 457 -38.34 -46.00 5.23
CA ALA A 457 -37.14 -45.79 6.01
C ALA A 457 -35.99 -45.03 5.32
N ILE A 458 -35.12 -44.52 6.19
CA ILE A 458 -33.92 -43.70 5.98
C ILE A 458 -32.88 -44.35 5.03
N SER A 459 -32.27 -43.52 4.18
CA SER A 459 -30.86 -43.65 3.78
C SER A 459 -30.22 -42.26 3.67
N PRO A 460 -28.95 -42.07 4.10
CA PRO A 460 -28.32 -40.76 4.09
C PRO A 460 -27.83 -40.46 2.66
N VAL A 461 -28.43 -39.47 2.00
CA VAL A 461 -28.03 -39.05 0.65
C VAL A 461 -27.05 -37.88 0.75
N ASN A 462 -25.94 -38.00 0.01
CA ASN A 462 -24.81 -37.08 -0.06
C ASN A 462 -25.22 -35.62 -0.42
N PRO A 463 -24.61 -34.57 0.19
CA PRO A 463 -24.90 -33.16 -0.11
C PRO A 463 -24.42 -32.67 -1.50
N ALA A 464 -23.88 -33.56 -2.35
CA ALA A 464 -23.18 -33.19 -3.58
C ALA A 464 -24.07 -33.20 -4.85
N SER A 465 -25.36 -33.54 -4.76
CA SER A 465 -26.24 -33.68 -5.92
C SER A 465 -27.14 -32.48 -6.22
N TYR A 466 -26.97 -31.34 -5.52
CA TYR A 466 -27.79 -30.14 -5.74
C TYR A 466 -27.12 -29.05 -6.60
N CYS A 467 -26.06 -29.39 -7.33
CA CYS A 467 -25.50 -28.55 -8.39
C CYS A 467 -26.05 -28.96 -9.76
N GLU A 468 -27.37 -28.87 -9.94
CA GLU A 468 -27.94 -28.89 -11.28
C GLU A 468 -29.04 -27.81 -11.35
N ASN A 469 -28.75 -26.76 -12.13
CA ASN A 469 -29.50 -25.50 -12.26
C ASN A 469 -30.96 -25.64 -12.74
N ASN A 470 -31.53 -26.84 -12.81
CA ASN A 470 -32.85 -27.07 -13.42
C ASN A 470 -34.01 -27.11 -12.41
N HIS A 471 -33.82 -27.60 -11.19
CA HIS A 471 -34.96 -27.77 -10.27
C HIS A 471 -35.44 -26.49 -9.57
N LEU A 472 -34.59 -25.47 -9.41
CA LEU A 472 -35.04 -24.16 -8.91
C LEU A 472 -35.88 -23.42 -9.96
N HIS A 473 -35.55 -23.60 -11.24
CA HIS A 473 -36.29 -23.01 -12.36
C HIS A 473 -37.66 -23.67 -12.53
N GLU A 474 -37.73 -24.99 -12.33
CA GLU A 474 -38.97 -25.78 -12.36
C GLU A 474 -39.92 -25.48 -11.19
N ALA A 475 -39.40 -25.21 -9.99
CA ALA A 475 -40.21 -24.80 -8.84
C ALA A 475 -40.73 -23.34 -8.94
N LEU A 476 -40.00 -22.45 -9.61
CA LEU A 476 -40.41 -21.05 -9.83
C LEU A 476 -41.44 -20.88 -10.97
N LEU A 477 -41.54 -21.85 -11.87
CA LEU A 477 -42.47 -21.85 -13.02
C LEU A 477 -43.97 -21.82 -12.62
N GLY A 478 -44.31 -22.06 -11.35
CA GLY A 478 -45.67 -21.94 -10.81
C GLY A 478 -46.11 -20.53 -10.38
N HIS A 479 -45.20 -19.55 -10.29
CA HIS A 479 -45.50 -18.21 -9.75
C HIS A 479 -44.96 -17.07 -10.65
N PRO A 480 -45.71 -16.66 -11.69
CA PRO A 480 -45.26 -15.65 -12.66
C PRO A 480 -45.02 -14.25 -12.05
N LEU A 481 -45.64 -13.94 -10.90
CA LEU A 481 -45.42 -12.67 -10.19
C LEU A 481 -44.07 -12.63 -9.49
N ILE A 482 -43.62 -13.72 -8.88
CA ILE A 482 -42.33 -13.80 -8.18
C ILE A 482 -41.19 -13.71 -9.19
N ILE A 483 -41.29 -14.41 -10.33
CA ILE A 483 -40.30 -14.30 -11.41
C ILE A 483 -40.22 -12.85 -11.94
N LYS A 484 -41.36 -12.18 -12.12
CA LYS A 484 -41.40 -10.80 -12.62
C LYS A 484 -40.81 -9.80 -11.61
N GLU A 485 -40.97 -10.06 -10.32
CA GLU A 485 -40.45 -9.22 -9.25
C GLU A 485 -38.93 -9.43 -9.06
N VAL A 486 -38.47 -10.69 -9.08
CA VAL A 486 -37.04 -11.05 -9.04
C VAL A 486 -36.29 -10.51 -10.27
N THR A 487 -36.84 -10.68 -11.48
CA THR A 487 -36.22 -10.16 -12.71
C THR A 487 -36.20 -8.62 -12.76
N LYS A 488 -37.21 -7.96 -12.19
CA LYS A 488 -37.24 -6.50 -12.07
C LYS A 488 -36.21 -5.99 -11.06
N ASP A 489 -36.00 -6.72 -9.95
CA ASP A 489 -34.99 -6.40 -8.95
C ASP A 489 -33.56 -6.60 -9.50
N GLU A 490 -33.29 -7.71 -10.19
CA GLU A 490 -32.01 -7.95 -10.87
C GLU A 490 -31.70 -6.91 -11.95
N GLN A 491 -32.70 -6.47 -12.71
CA GLN A 491 -32.53 -5.44 -13.72
C GLN A 491 -32.23 -4.08 -13.09
N ASN A 492 -32.93 -3.72 -12.00
CA ASN A 492 -32.70 -2.49 -11.26
C ASN A 492 -31.31 -2.49 -10.59
N GLU A 493 -30.87 -3.64 -10.11
CA GLU A 493 -29.53 -3.84 -9.55
C GLU A 493 -28.45 -3.65 -10.63
N ARG A 494 -28.64 -4.25 -11.81
CA ARG A 494 -27.73 -4.10 -12.95
C ARG A 494 -27.63 -2.66 -13.43
N ASP A 495 -28.74 -1.95 -13.50
CA ASP A 495 -28.77 -0.55 -13.94
C ASP A 495 -28.16 0.39 -12.89
N ARG A 496 -28.35 0.11 -11.58
CA ARG A 496 -27.62 0.79 -10.49
C ARG A 496 -26.10 0.55 -10.59
N ARG A 497 -25.66 -0.68 -10.84
CA ARG A 497 -24.23 -1.00 -11.01
C ARG A 497 -23.60 -0.32 -12.22
N LYS A 498 -24.31 -0.24 -13.35
CA LYS A 498 -23.88 0.53 -14.53
C LYS A 498 -23.77 2.01 -14.21
N LEU A 499 -24.75 2.57 -13.50
CA LEU A 499 -24.73 3.96 -13.06
C LEU A 499 -23.52 4.21 -12.15
N ALA A 500 -23.31 3.40 -11.12
CA ALA A 500 -22.17 3.50 -10.24
C ALA A 500 -20.83 3.40 -10.98
N THR A 501 -20.68 2.45 -11.92
CA THR A 501 -19.47 2.31 -12.74
C THR A 501 -19.19 3.59 -13.54
N ARG A 502 -20.22 4.17 -14.17
CA ARG A 502 -20.10 5.44 -14.91
C ARG A 502 -19.71 6.59 -13.98
N THR A 503 -20.30 6.66 -12.80
CA THR A 503 -19.99 7.71 -11.81
C THR A 503 -18.57 7.58 -11.27
N ILE A 504 -18.06 6.37 -11.01
CA ILE A 504 -16.67 6.14 -10.60
C ILE A 504 -15.71 6.53 -11.74
N ALA A 505 -16.03 6.22 -12.99
CA ALA A 505 -15.22 6.64 -14.14
C ALA A 505 -15.19 8.17 -14.30
N LEU A 506 -16.33 8.85 -14.08
CA LEU A 506 -16.41 10.31 -14.08
C LEU A 506 -15.62 10.94 -12.93
N LEU A 507 -15.64 10.32 -11.74
CA LEU A 507 -14.80 10.72 -10.62
C LEU A 507 -13.32 10.65 -10.99
N CYS A 508 -12.87 9.53 -11.56
CA CYS A 508 -11.47 9.35 -11.98
C CYS A 508 -11.07 10.37 -13.07
N MET A 509 -11.94 10.61 -14.06
CA MET A 509 -11.74 11.64 -15.07
C MET A 509 -11.65 13.04 -14.46
N GLY A 510 -12.52 13.36 -13.49
CA GLY A 510 -12.48 14.62 -12.75
C GLY A 510 -11.14 14.82 -12.03
N ILE A 511 -10.65 13.81 -11.31
CA ILE A 511 -9.33 13.84 -10.65
C ILE A 511 -8.21 14.09 -11.65
N LEU A 512 -8.20 13.35 -12.77
CA LEU A 512 -7.18 13.49 -13.83
C LEU A 512 -7.21 14.89 -14.46
N ILE A 513 -8.39 15.45 -14.71
CA ILE A 513 -8.53 16.80 -15.27
C ILE A 513 -8.02 17.85 -14.27
N VAL A 514 -8.39 17.77 -13.00
CA VAL A 514 -7.91 18.72 -11.97
C VAL A 514 -6.40 18.63 -11.80
N THR A 515 -5.86 17.42 -11.69
CA THR A 515 -4.42 17.21 -11.47
C THR A 515 -3.58 17.61 -12.68
N SER A 516 -4.02 17.27 -13.89
CA SER A 516 -3.34 17.70 -15.13
C SER A 516 -3.40 19.21 -15.32
N ALA A 517 -4.55 19.84 -15.08
CA ALA A 517 -4.67 21.29 -15.12
C ALA A 517 -3.80 21.97 -14.06
N ALA A 518 -3.76 21.42 -12.84
CA ALA A 518 -2.92 21.92 -11.77
C ALA A 518 -1.41 21.79 -12.09
N SER A 519 -1.00 20.78 -12.86
CA SER A 519 0.41 20.53 -13.21
C SER A 519 0.88 21.27 -14.47
N ALA A 520 -0.05 21.72 -15.32
CA ALA A 520 0.26 22.40 -16.58
C ALA A 520 0.65 23.88 -16.37
N GLU A 521 1.87 24.11 -15.88
CA GLU A 521 2.39 25.48 -15.66
C GLU A 521 2.65 26.26 -16.96
N TRP A 522 2.84 25.56 -18.08
CA TRP A 522 3.01 26.17 -19.41
C TRP A 522 1.71 26.75 -19.99
N CYS A 523 0.57 26.46 -19.38
CA CYS A 523 -0.75 26.83 -19.89
C CYS A 523 -1.21 28.22 -19.37
N PRO A 524 -1.91 29.05 -20.18
CA PRO A 524 -2.45 30.32 -19.71
C PRO A 524 -3.35 30.14 -18.46
N ARG A 525 -3.21 31.06 -17.50
CA ARG A 525 -3.91 31.01 -16.19
C ARG A 525 -5.42 30.82 -16.33
N THR A 526 -6.05 31.46 -17.32
CA THR A 526 -7.50 31.33 -17.56
C THR A 526 -7.91 29.90 -17.91
N LEU A 527 -7.17 29.22 -18.79
CA LEU A 527 -7.45 27.84 -19.16
C LEU A 527 -7.20 26.87 -17.98
N ARG A 528 -6.17 27.15 -17.18
CA ARG A 528 -5.89 26.36 -15.97
C ARG A 528 -7.03 26.46 -14.96
N PHE A 529 -7.54 27.68 -14.70
CA PHE A 529 -8.67 27.87 -13.80
C PHE A 529 -9.96 27.25 -14.34
N THR A 530 -10.24 27.34 -15.65
CA THR A 530 -11.45 26.72 -16.21
C THR A 530 -11.37 25.20 -16.18
N LEU A 531 -10.23 24.60 -16.51
CA LEU A 531 -10.05 23.14 -16.43
C LEU A 531 -10.11 22.64 -14.98
N CYS A 532 -9.48 23.35 -14.02
CA CYS A 532 -9.64 23.04 -12.61
C CYS A 532 -11.09 23.16 -12.14
N GLY A 533 -11.82 24.18 -12.60
CA GLY A 533 -13.24 24.37 -12.29
C GLY A 533 -14.10 23.23 -12.83
N VAL A 534 -13.93 22.86 -14.10
CA VAL A 534 -14.66 21.75 -14.73
C VAL A 534 -14.36 20.42 -14.04
N GLY A 535 -13.09 20.13 -13.79
CA GLY A 535 -12.69 18.93 -13.06
C GLY A 535 -13.23 18.89 -11.63
N GLY A 536 -13.23 20.04 -10.94
CA GLY A 536 -13.79 20.17 -9.58
C GLY A 536 -15.30 19.96 -9.55
N ILE A 537 -16.05 20.49 -10.52
CA ILE A 537 -17.49 20.25 -10.65
C ILE A 537 -17.76 18.77 -10.91
N LEU A 538 -17.03 18.15 -11.85
CA LEU A 538 -17.16 16.72 -12.13
C LEU A 538 -16.91 15.87 -10.88
N LEU A 539 -15.90 16.23 -10.09
CA LEU A 539 -15.61 15.58 -8.81
C LEU A 539 -16.76 15.69 -7.83
N ILE A 540 -17.23 16.90 -7.55
CA ILE A 540 -18.29 17.16 -6.58
C ILE A 540 -19.58 16.46 -7.02
N CYS A 541 -19.97 16.59 -8.29
CA CYS A 541 -21.15 15.93 -8.83
C CYS A 541 -21.04 14.40 -8.71
N SER A 542 -19.87 13.82 -9.03
CA SER A 542 -19.68 12.37 -8.94
C SER A 542 -19.75 11.86 -7.51
N VAL A 543 -19.18 12.60 -6.54
CA VAL A 543 -19.26 12.25 -5.11
C VAL A 543 -20.69 12.35 -4.59
N ILE A 544 -21.43 13.41 -4.94
CA ILE A 544 -22.84 13.57 -4.54
C ILE A 544 -23.67 12.41 -5.09
N VAL A 545 -23.51 12.08 -6.38
CA VAL A 545 -24.23 10.96 -6.99
C VAL A 545 -23.86 9.63 -6.32
N LEU A 546 -22.59 9.40 -5.98
CA LEU A 546 -22.17 8.19 -5.24
C LEU A 546 -22.78 8.13 -3.84
N ALA A 547 -22.89 9.27 -3.15
CA ALA A 547 -23.50 9.35 -1.82
C ALA A 547 -25.02 9.09 -1.87
N CYS A 548 -25.68 9.43 -2.97
CA CYS A 548 -27.10 9.15 -3.18
C CYS A 548 -27.39 7.70 -3.60
N ILE A 549 -26.40 6.96 -4.11
CA ILE A 549 -26.57 5.55 -4.47
C ILE A 549 -26.53 4.71 -3.19
N LYS A 550 -27.61 3.96 -2.93
CA LYS A 550 -27.71 3.03 -1.80
C LYS A 550 -26.60 1.98 -1.89
N GLN A 551 -25.76 1.89 -0.85
CA GLN A 551 -24.70 0.89 -0.76
C GLN A 551 -25.29 -0.52 -0.71
N ASP A 552 -24.60 -1.49 -1.30
CA ASP A 552 -24.98 -2.90 -1.19
C ASP A 552 -24.62 -3.46 0.19
N GLU A 553 -25.42 -3.08 1.19
CA GLU A 553 -25.32 -3.63 2.55
C GLU A 553 -25.67 -5.13 2.61
N THR A 554 -26.38 -5.66 1.62
CA THR A 554 -26.91 -7.03 1.61
C THR A 554 -25.84 -8.13 1.45
N ARG A 555 -24.59 -7.78 1.11
CA ARG A 555 -23.43 -8.71 1.14
C ARG A 555 -22.48 -8.49 2.32
N HIS A 556 -22.79 -7.60 3.26
CA HIS A 556 -21.99 -7.37 4.47
C HIS A 556 -22.04 -8.51 5.51
N SER A 557 -22.83 -9.57 5.28
CA SER A 557 -22.78 -10.80 6.08
C SER A 557 -21.63 -11.75 5.65
N PHE A 558 -20.46 -11.18 5.36
CA PHE A 558 -19.20 -11.92 5.28
C PHE A 558 -18.40 -11.62 6.55
N GLY A 559 -18.67 -12.42 7.60
CA GLY A 559 -17.95 -12.36 8.86
C GLY A 559 -18.62 -11.49 9.91
N HIS A 560 -19.58 -12.06 10.62
CA HIS A 560 -20.07 -11.50 11.88
C HIS A 560 -18.95 -11.58 12.91
N SER A 561 -18.08 -10.56 12.97
CA SER A 561 -17.08 -10.30 14.03
C SER A 561 -16.40 -8.96 13.76
N GLY A 562 -16.95 -7.86 14.29
CA GLY A 562 -16.30 -6.55 14.17
C GLY A 562 -17.18 -5.37 14.55
N ASP A 563 -17.78 -5.42 15.74
CA ASP A 563 -18.62 -4.37 16.33
C ASP A 563 -17.78 -3.15 16.80
N LEU A 564 -16.86 -2.67 15.96
CA LEU A 564 -15.86 -1.65 16.32
C LEU A 564 -16.03 -0.31 15.58
N LEU A 565 -17.05 -0.17 14.72
CA LEU A 565 -17.35 1.10 14.02
C LEU A 565 -18.77 1.62 14.24
N HIS A 566 -19.61 0.92 15.03
CA HIS A 566 -20.96 1.39 15.41
C HIS A 566 -20.99 2.21 16.72
N GLY A 567 -19.84 2.65 17.23
CA GLY A 567 -19.71 3.42 18.47
C GLY A 567 -19.78 4.95 18.34
N TYR A 568 -19.86 5.50 17.12
CA TYR A 568 -20.00 6.94 16.90
C TYR A 568 -21.25 7.24 16.08
N GLU A 569 -22.40 6.94 16.69
CA GLU A 569 -23.70 7.42 16.25
C GLU A 569 -23.76 8.94 16.51
N PHE A 570 -23.53 9.75 15.46
CA PHE A 570 -23.93 11.15 15.46
C PHE A 570 -25.47 11.18 15.51
N ARG A 571 -25.99 11.39 16.72
CA ARG A 571 -27.39 11.78 16.97
C ARG A 571 -27.65 13.12 16.28
N CYS A 572 -28.07 13.09 15.01
CA CYS A 572 -28.90 14.15 14.46
C CYS A 572 -30.35 13.81 14.82
N GLY A 573 -30.80 14.37 15.95
CA GLY A 573 -32.22 14.41 16.29
C GLY A 573 -32.96 15.36 15.35
N CYS A 574 -34.09 14.89 14.82
CA CYS A 574 -35.21 15.76 14.49
C CYS A 574 -35.79 16.41 15.76
#